data_AF-A0A093S0E4-F1
#
_entry.id   AF-A0A093S0E4-F1
#
_cell.length_a   1.000
_cell.length_b   1.000
_cell.length_c   1.000
_cell.angle_alpha   90.00
_cell.angle_beta   90.00
_cell.angle_gamma   90.00
#
_symmetry.space_group_name_H-M   'P 1'
#
loop_
_entity.id
_entity.type
_entity.pdbx_description
1 polymer ?
#
loop_
_entity_poly.entity_id
_entity_poly.type
_entity_poly.pdbx_seq_one_letter_code
_entity_poly.pdbx_strand_id
1 'polypeptide(L)' 'MSKNHLNHTEEAITQIVHAKAIITLIASQDTNSAAVENALEAVTEMLEKAEAELAEVHHA' A
#
# COMPACT_ATOMS: atom_id res chain seq x y z
N MET A 1 20.58 13.37 1.34
CA MET A 1 19.65 12.32 0.86
C MET A 1 20.47 11.25 0.15
N SER A 2 20.77 10.15 0.82
CA SER A 2 21.47 9.00 0.21
C SER A 2 20.55 8.36 -0.83
N LYS A 3 21.11 7.83 -1.93
CA LYS A 3 20.35 7.19 -3.03
C LYS A 3 19.40 6.09 -2.55
N ASN A 4 19.69 5.44 -1.42
CA ASN A 4 18.81 4.42 -0.85
C ASN A 4 17.48 5.00 -0.37
N HIS A 5 17.46 6.18 0.26
CA HIS A 5 16.20 6.78 0.75
C HIS A 5 15.25 7.14 -0.38
N LEU A 6 15.79 7.55 -1.54
CA LEU A 6 14.99 7.81 -2.73
C LEU A 6 14.32 6.53 -3.23
N ASN A 7 15.04 5.40 -3.20
CA ASN A 7 14.49 4.10 -3.61
C ASN A 7 13.35 3.63 -2.68
N HIS A 8 13.54 3.70 -1.36
CA HIS A 8 12.50 3.33 -0.38
C HIS A 8 11.27 4.25 -0.46
N THR A 9 11.49 5.55 -0.69
CA THR A 9 10.37 6.50 -0.86
C THR A 9 9.56 6.20 -2.13
N GLU A 10 10.22 5.86 -3.24
CA GLU A 10 9.54 5.49 -4.50
C GLU A 10 8.78 4.16 -4.36
N GLU A 11 9.32 3.20 -3.63
CA GLU A 11 8.66 1.92 -3.32
C GLU A 11 7.41 2.13 -2.45
N ALA A 12 7.48 2.94 -1.40
CA ALA A 12 6.34 3.30 -0.56
C ALA A 12 5.23 4.00 -1.36
N ILE A 13 5.59 4.98 -2.20
CA ILE A 13 4.62 5.69 -3.07
C ILE A 13 3.92 4.70 -4.01
N THR A 14 4.67 3.77 -4.60
CA THR A 14 4.11 2.75 -5.50
C THR A 14 3.08 1.87 -4.79
N GLN A 15 3.39 1.43 -3.56
CA GLN A 15 2.49 0.60 -2.77
C GLN A 15 1.22 1.36 -2.36
N ILE A 16 1.32 2.64 -1.98
CA ILE A 16 0.16 3.51 -1.69
C ILE A 16 -0.74 3.68 -2.92
N VAL A 17 -0.16 3.89 -4.10
CA VAL A 17 -0.91 4.01 -5.36
C VAL A 17 -1.69 2.74 -5.67
N HIS A 18 -1.07 1.56 -5.49
CA HIS A 18 -1.74 0.28 -5.67
C HIS A 18 -2.87 0.05 -4.65
N ALA A 19 -2.63 0.34 -3.36
CA ALA A 19 -3.67 0.24 -2.33
C ALA A 19 -4.89 1.11 -2.68
N LYS A 20 -4.68 2.33 -3.18
CA LYS A 20 -5.76 3.21 -3.63
C LYS A 20 -6.59 2.61 -4.77
N ALA A 21 -5.94 1.95 -5.73
CA ALA A 21 -6.63 1.29 -6.84
C ALA A 21 -7.52 0.14 -6.34
N ILE A 22 -7.04 -0.65 -5.38
CA ILE A 22 -7.82 -1.76 -4.79
C ILE A 22 -9.00 -1.24 -3.96
N ILE A 23 -8.81 -0.19 -3.15
CA ILE A 23 -9.91 0.47 -2.42
C ILE A 23 -10.98 0.98 -3.39
N THR A 24 -10.57 1.58 -4.51
CA THR A 24 -11.50 2.04 -5.55
C THR A 24 -12.30 0.87 -6.15
N LEU A 25 -11.64 -0.27 -6.35
CA LEU A 25 -12.28 -1.49 -6.84
C LEU A 25 -13.30 -2.03 -5.84
N ILE A 26 -12.96 -2.08 -4.55
CA ILE A 26 -13.86 -2.49 -3.46
C ILE A 26 -15.09 -1.57 -3.38
N ALA A 27 -14.88 -0.25 -3.42
CA ALA A 27 -15.96 0.74 -3.35
C ALA A 27 -16.95 0.63 -4.53
N SER A 28 -16.56 -0.03 -5.62
CA SER A 28 -17.42 -0.28 -6.78
C SER A 28 -18.24 -1.57 -6.71
N GLN A 29 -18.04 -2.41 -5.68
CA GLN A 29 -18.72 -3.70 -5.53
C GLN A 29 -19.75 -3.71 -4.39
N ASP A 30 -20.77 -4.56 -4.52
CA ASP A 30 -21.73 -4.84 -3.44
C ASP A 30 -21.02 -5.50 -2.25
N THR A 31 -21.18 -4.91 -1.07
CA THR A 31 -20.43 -5.25 0.15
C THR A 31 -21.00 -6.49 0.83
N ASN A 32 -20.76 -7.68 0.25
CA ASN A 32 -20.82 -8.97 0.95
C ASN A 32 -20.21 -10.12 0.11
N SER A 33 -19.06 -9.88 -0.52
CA SER A 33 -18.40 -10.82 -1.41
C SER A 33 -17.03 -11.19 -0.86
N ALA A 34 -16.65 -12.47 -0.93
CA ALA A 34 -15.30 -12.93 -0.60
C ALA A 34 -14.22 -12.19 -1.41
N ALA A 35 -14.56 -11.67 -2.59
CA ALA A 35 -13.67 -10.83 -3.37
C ALA A 35 -13.34 -9.49 -2.68
N VAL A 36 -14.28 -8.93 -1.93
CA VAL A 36 -14.08 -7.70 -1.14
C VAL A 36 -13.19 -7.96 0.06
N GLU A 37 -13.40 -9.08 0.77
CA GLU A 37 -12.55 -9.47 1.92
C GLU A 37 -11.09 -9.68 1.48
N ASN A 38 -10.87 -10.45 0.40
CA ASN A 38 -9.53 -10.68 -0.14
C ASN A 38 -8.86 -9.38 -0.62
N ALA A 39 -9.63 -8.46 -1.20
CA ALA A 39 -9.12 -7.18 -1.65
C ALA A 39 -8.75 -6.27 -0.45
N LEU A 40 -9.52 -6.31 0.64
CA LEU A 40 -9.20 -5.57 1.87
C LEU A 40 -7.94 -6.10 2.56
N GLU A 41 -7.75 -7.41 2.58
CA GLU A 41 -6.52 -8.04 3.08
C GLU A 41 -5.30 -7.61 2.26
N ALA A 42 -5.41 -7.65 0.93
CA ALA A 42 -4.36 -7.17 0.03
C ALA A 42 -4.03 -5.67 0.24
N VAL A 43 -5.03 -4.81 0.45
CA VAL A 43 -4.80 -3.39 0.78
C VAL A 43 -4.04 -3.23 2.08
N THR A 44 -4.39 -4.02 3.10
CA THR A 44 -3.76 -3.98 4.42
C THR A 44 -2.28 -4.33 4.32
N GLU A 45 -1.94 -5.45 3.66
CA GLU A 45 -0.55 -5.85 3.45
C GLU A 45 0.27 -4.81 2.67
N MET A 46 -0.34 -4.14 1.68
CA MET A 46 0.34 -3.11 0.91
C MET A 46 0.60 -1.84 1.73
N LEU A 47 -0.32 -1.47 2.63
CA LEU A 47 -0.15 -0.32 3.51
C LEU A 47 0.90 -0.60 4.60
N GLU A 48 0.91 -1.80 5.17
CA GLU A 48 1.93 -2.22 6.15
C GLU A 48 3.34 -2.20 5.55
N LYS A 49 3.51 -2.68 4.31
CA LYS A 49 4.78 -2.57 3.59
C LYS A 49 5.17 -1.11 3.36
N ALA A 50 4.23 -0.26 2.99
CA ALA A 50 4.53 1.14 2.72
C ALA A 50 4.94 1.88 3.99
N GLU A 51 4.32 1.54 5.12
CA GLU A 51 4.70 2.05 6.44
C GLU A 51 6.11 1.61 6.84
N ALA A 52 6.47 0.35 6.61
CA ALA A 52 7.82 -0.15 6.88
C ALA A 52 8.88 0.59 6.04
N GLU A 53 8.65 0.74 4.74
CA GLU A 53 9.55 1.47 3.82
C GLU A 53 9.73 2.94 4.24
N LEU A 54 8.65 3.61 4.68
CA LEU A 54 8.71 4.99 5.17
C LEU A 54 9.41 5.11 6.53
N ALA A 55 9.25 4.12 7.41
CA ALA A 55 9.95 4.06 8.69
C ALA A 55 11.47 3.91 8.49
N GLU A 56 11.90 3.08 7.53
CA GLU A 56 13.32 2.94 7.18
C GLU A 56 13.94 4.26 6.69
N VAL A 57 13.19 5.05 5.92
CA VAL A 57 13.62 6.40 5.51
C VAL A 57 13.78 7.35 6.71
N HIS A 58 12.93 7.23 7.74
CA HIS A 58 12.96 8.09 8.93
C HIS A 58 14.11 7.76 9.90
N HIS A 59 14.58 6.52 9.92
CA HIS A 59 15.62 6.03 10.83
C HIS A 59 17.06 6.15 10.29
N ALA A 60 17.26 6.50 9.02
CA ALA A 60 18.57 6.60 8.35
C ALA A 60 19.03 8.05 8.14
#